data_AF-A0A950H8A6-F1
#
_entry.id   AF-A0A950H8A6-F1
#
_cell.length_a   1.000
_cell.length_b   1.000
_cell.length_c   1.000
_cell.angle_alpha   90.00
_cell.angle_beta   90.00
_cell.angle_gamma   90.00
#
_symmetry.space_group_name_H-M   'P 1'
#
loop_
_entity.id
_entity.type
_entity.pdbx_description
1 polymer ?
#
loop_
_entity_poly.entity_id
_entity_poly.type
_entity_poly.pdbx_seq_one_letter_code
_entity_poly.pdbx_strand_id
1 'polypeptide(L)'
;MNDYLGMGKTNYAVWRPSEGNWYLDLISQPSVVTQWGEPGDVPAPGDYDGDGITDLAVWRPSDQVWYIILSGSGQPIGVQWGLPGDIPIIGADYDGDGRTDLAIWRPSDGTWWVQFSSTGEVVVTQWGVPGDVPLVGDFNGDGKTDYVIWRPSEGNWYVKFSGSDQATVYQWGLPQDIPMPQDFDGDGITDYAIWRPSDGNWWVKLSSTGDVIVAPWGLPGDIPVSGDFDGDGKADYAIWRPTEGNWYVTFSGNGTSTVHQWGMDGDIPNGEPVMSILNPQQ
;
A
#
# COMPACT_ATOMS: atom_id res chain seq x y z
N MET A 1 2.76 -0.19 -7.13
CA MET A 1 2.38 -1.54 -7.61
C MET A 1 3.41 -2.54 -7.05
N ASN A 2 3.01 -3.73 -6.59
CA ASN A 2 3.92 -4.76 -6.05
C ASN A 2 4.30 -5.78 -7.15
N ASP A 3 5.08 -5.34 -8.13
CA ASP A 3 5.55 -6.12 -9.28
C ASP A 3 7.05 -6.41 -9.14
N TYR A 4 7.38 -7.53 -8.50
CA TYR A 4 8.75 -8.01 -8.28
C TYR A 4 9.39 -8.65 -9.51
N LEU A 5 8.67 -8.71 -10.64
CA LEU A 5 9.13 -9.34 -11.87
C LEU A 5 9.16 -8.38 -13.07
N GLY A 6 8.68 -7.14 -12.92
CA GLY A 6 8.56 -6.18 -14.03
C GLY A 6 7.64 -6.66 -15.14
N MET A 7 6.59 -7.43 -14.80
CA MET A 7 5.64 -7.99 -15.77
C MET A 7 4.39 -7.12 -15.97
N GLY A 8 4.32 -5.98 -15.28
CA GLY A 8 3.16 -5.10 -15.24
C GLY A 8 1.99 -5.69 -14.45
N LYS A 9 2.26 -6.60 -13.49
CA LYS A 9 1.22 -7.22 -12.65
C LYS A 9 1.70 -7.37 -11.21
N THR A 10 0.75 -7.23 -10.30
CA THR A 10 0.90 -7.53 -8.87
C THR A 10 1.19 -9.01 -8.67
N ASN A 11 2.28 -9.32 -7.96
CA ASN A 11 2.59 -10.69 -7.57
C ASN A 11 1.94 -11.05 -6.22
N TYR A 12 1.63 -12.33 -6.04
CA TYR A 12 1.23 -12.85 -4.72
C TYR A 12 2.48 -12.94 -3.85
N ALA A 13 2.55 -12.08 -2.84
CA ALA A 13 3.69 -11.98 -1.97
C ALA A 13 3.22 -11.81 -0.54
N VAL A 14 3.92 -12.47 0.39
CA VAL A 14 3.64 -12.34 1.81
C VAL A 14 4.92 -12.10 2.60
N TRP A 15 4.84 -11.28 3.63
CA TRP A 15 5.85 -11.11 4.67
C TRP A 15 5.49 -11.97 5.87
N ARG A 16 6.47 -12.67 6.44
CA ARG A 16 6.27 -13.47 7.67
C ARG A 16 6.95 -12.79 8.86
N PRO A 17 6.20 -12.11 9.74
CA PRO A 17 6.77 -11.37 10.87
C PRO A 17 7.52 -12.25 11.87
N SER A 18 7.10 -13.51 12.03
CA SER A 18 7.73 -14.43 12.99
C SER A 18 9.15 -14.86 12.59
N GLU A 19 9.51 -14.71 11.32
CA GLU A 19 10.81 -15.10 10.78
C GLU A 19 11.61 -13.92 10.21
N GLY A 20 10.95 -12.84 9.80
CA GLY A 20 11.58 -11.75 9.08
C GLY A 20 11.83 -12.07 7.59
N ASN A 21 10.95 -12.86 6.98
CA ASN A 21 11.16 -13.41 5.64
C ASN A 21 10.08 -12.97 4.64
N TRP A 22 10.51 -12.73 3.41
CA TRP A 22 9.65 -12.53 2.24
C TRP A 22 9.40 -13.84 1.50
N TYR A 23 8.14 -14.12 1.16
CA TYR A 23 7.74 -15.26 0.34
C TYR A 23 7.02 -14.77 -0.91
N LEU A 24 7.69 -14.87 -2.05
CA LEU A 24 7.20 -14.39 -3.33
C LEU A 24 6.77 -15.58 -4.19
N ASP A 25 5.52 -15.58 -4.63
CA ASP A 25 5.08 -16.42 -5.73
C ASP A 25 5.29 -15.67 -7.04
N LEU A 26 6.35 -16.05 -7.73
CA LEU A 26 6.81 -15.44 -8.98
C LEU A 26 6.10 -16.04 -10.21
N ILE A 27 4.80 -16.38 -10.07
CA ILE A 27 3.86 -16.91 -11.08
C ILE A 27 4.55 -17.41 -12.35
N SER A 28 4.64 -18.74 -12.53
CA SER A 28 5.35 -19.43 -13.62
C SER A 28 6.87 -19.57 -13.48
N GLN A 29 7.45 -19.04 -12.39
CA GLN A 29 8.78 -19.38 -11.90
C GLN A 29 8.71 -20.11 -10.55
N PRO A 30 9.79 -20.79 -10.10
CA PRO A 30 9.85 -21.28 -8.73
C PRO A 30 9.66 -20.13 -7.74
N SER A 31 8.84 -20.36 -6.73
CA SER A 31 8.68 -19.41 -5.63
C SER A 31 10.01 -19.10 -4.98
N VAL A 32 10.20 -17.84 -4.58
CA VAL A 32 11.42 -17.38 -3.94
C VAL A 32 11.14 -17.06 -2.48
N VAL A 33 12.00 -17.58 -1.61
CA VAL A 33 12.08 -17.14 -0.21
C VAL A 33 13.30 -16.25 -0.12
N THR A 34 13.09 -14.98 0.20
CA THR A 34 14.18 -14.05 0.46
C THR A 34 14.21 -13.76 1.95
N GLN A 35 15.29 -14.19 2.60
CA GLN A 35 15.58 -13.79 3.97
C GLN A 35 16.08 -12.34 3.95
N TRP A 36 15.16 -11.40 4.10
CA TRP A 36 15.46 -9.97 4.08
C TRP A 36 14.65 -9.21 5.13
N GLY A 37 15.22 -9.17 6.33
CA GLY A 37 14.72 -8.49 7.51
C GLY A 37 14.79 -9.39 8.75
N GLU A 38 14.16 -8.94 9.82
CA GLU A 38 14.15 -9.58 11.13
C GLU A 38 12.76 -9.49 11.78
N PRO A 39 12.43 -10.35 12.76
CA PRO A 39 11.21 -10.18 13.53
C PRO A 39 11.10 -8.80 14.16
N GLY A 40 9.99 -8.09 13.88
CA GLY A 40 9.75 -6.72 14.32
C GLY A 40 10.03 -5.66 13.26
N ASP A 41 10.63 -6.03 12.13
CA ASP A 41 10.71 -5.16 10.95
C ASP A 41 9.33 -4.99 10.30
N VAL A 42 9.10 -3.81 9.73
CA VAL A 42 7.89 -3.46 8.98
C VAL A 42 8.19 -3.60 7.48
N PRO A 43 7.47 -4.44 6.71
CA PRO A 43 7.67 -4.53 5.27
C PRO A 43 7.36 -3.17 4.61
N ALA A 44 8.23 -2.74 3.70
CA ALA A 44 8.09 -1.45 3.03
C ALA A 44 8.55 -1.50 1.56
N PRO A 45 8.01 -2.42 0.73
CA PRO A 45 8.43 -2.58 -0.66
C PRO A 45 8.09 -1.34 -1.50
N GLY A 46 8.88 -1.12 -2.56
CA GLY A 46 8.75 0.01 -3.47
C GLY A 46 9.82 -0.06 -4.55
N ASP A 47 9.68 0.71 -5.62
CA ASP A 47 10.72 0.84 -6.66
C ASP A 47 11.65 2.01 -6.29
N TYR A 48 12.71 1.76 -5.52
CA TYR A 48 13.60 2.80 -5.00
C TYR A 48 14.74 3.16 -5.96
N ASP A 49 15.05 2.32 -6.96
CA ASP A 49 16.05 2.64 -8.00
C ASP A 49 15.45 3.10 -9.35
N GLY A 50 14.13 2.99 -9.51
CA GLY A 50 13.38 3.49 -10.67
C GLY A 50 13.49 2.58 -11.88
N ASP A 51 13.70 1.27 -11.68
CA ASP A 51 13.82 0.31 -12.77
C ASP A 51 12.47 -0.30 -13.20
N GLY A 52 11.37 0.08 -12.54
CA GLY A 52 10.03 -0.43 -12.76
C GLY A 52 9.76 -1.78 -12.09
N ILE A 53 10.68 -2.28 -11.29
CA ILE A 53 10.56 -3.53 -10.52
C ILE A 53 10.52 -3.18 -9.03
N THR A 54 9.65 -3.85 -8.28
CA THR A 54 9.56 -3.65 -6.84
C THR A 54 10.79 -4.19 -6.12
N ASP A 55 11.42 -3.35 -5.32
CA ASP A 55 12.49 -3.71 -4.39
C ASP A 55 11.94 -4.37 -3.13
N LEU A 56 12.75 -5.27 -2.57
CA LEU A 56 12.49 -5.81 -1.24
C LEU A 56 13.05 -4.85 -0.19
N ALA A 57 12.18 -4.33 0.65
CA ALA A 57 12.54 -3.35 1.65
C ALA A 57 11.82 -3.58 2.97
N VAL A 58 12.51 -3.24 4.06
CA VAL A 58 11.94 -3.20 5.39
C VAL A 58 12.36 -1.93 6.12
N TRP A 59 11.46 -1.38 6.93
CA TRP A 59 11.82 -0.37 7.94
C TRP A 59 11.94 -1.03 9.29
N ARG A 60 13.09 -0.85 9.96
CA ARG A 60 13.35 -1.44 11.26
C ARG A 60 13.08 -0.43 12.38
N PRO A 61 12.03 -0.62 13.19
CA PRO A 61 11.69 0.35 14.23
C PRO A 61 12.71 0.43 15.36
N SER A 62 13.56 -0.60 15.56
CA SER A 62 14.52 -0.67 16.67
C SER A 62 15.74 0.23 16.48
N ASP A 63 16.14 0.49 15.22
CA ASP A 63 17.24 1.38 14.86
C ASP A 63 16.85 2.50 13.88
N GLN A 64 15.59 2.52 13.41
CA GLN A 64 15.02 3.52 12.49
C GLN A 64 15.75 3.55 11.13
N VAL A 65 16.21 2.39 10.66
CA VAL A 65 16.88 2.23 9.37
C VAL A 65 15.95 1.53 8.37
N TRP A 66 15.92 2.03 7.15
CA TRP A 66 15.36 1.37 5.98
C TRP A 66 16.42 0.47 5.36
N TYR A 67 16.14 -0.82 5.23
CA TYR A 67 17.01 -1.81 4.60
C TYR A 67 16.38 -2.27 3.29
N ILE A 68 17.05 -2.03 2.17
CA ILE A 68 16.49 -2.20 0.82
C ILE A 68 17.44 -3.06 -0.01
N ILE A 69 16.94 -4.09 -0.69
CA ILE A 69 17.63 -4.75 -1.80
C ILE A 69 17.10 -4.18 -3.09
N LEU A 70 17.94 -3.45 -3.81
CA LEU A 70 17.60 -2.91 -5.13
C LEU A 70 17.49 -4.04 -6.17
N SER A 71 16.38 -4.11 -6.89
CA SER A 71 16.05 -5.06 -7.96
C SER A 71 17.11 -5.03 -9.06
N GLY A 72 17.51 -3.84 -9.51
CA GLY A 72 18.40 -3.66 -10.65
C GLY A 72 19.84 -4.08 -10.39
N SER A 73 20.32 -3.95 -9.14
CA SER A 73 21.72 -4.24 -8.77
C SER A 73 21.91 -5.44 -7.84
N GLY A 74 20.84 -5.89 -7.17
CA GLY A 74 20.87 -6.84 -6.07
C GLY A 74 21.68 -6.38 -4.85
N GLN A 75 22.12 -5.11 -4.81
CA GLN A 75 22.92 -4.58 -3.72
C GLN A 75 22.04 -4.09 -2.58
N PRO A 76 22.33 -4.50 -1.33
CA PRO A 76 21.62 -3.98 -0.19
C PRO A 76 22.11 -2.58 0.20
N ILE A 77 21.18 -1.72 0.55
CA ILE A 77 21.43 -0.39 1.11
C ILE A 77 20.73 -0.24 2.46
N GLY A 78 21.28 0.65 3.30
CA GLY A 78 20.73 1.02 4.59
C GLY A 78 20.63 2.53 4.71
N VAL A 79 19.44 3.07 4.96
CA VAL A 79 19.21 4.51 5.09
C VAL A 79 18.57 4.83 6.43
N GLN A 80 19.26 5.61 7.25
CA GLN A 80 18.74 6.08 8.53
C GLN A 80 17.69 7.16 8.28
N TRP A 81 16.41 6.85 8.50
CA TRP A 81 15.31 7.79 8.26
C TRP A 81 14.10 7.51 9.16
N GLY A 82 13.60 8.58 9.78
CA GLY A 82 12.51 8.54 10.77
C GLY A 82 13.01 8.53 12.22
N LEU A 83 12.05 8.52 13.15
CA LEU A 83 12.24 8.51 14.60
C LEU A 83 11.40 7.39 15.26
N PRO A 84 11.69 7.03 16.53
CA PRO A 84 10.85 6.09 17.26
C PRO A 84 9.39 6.56 17.33
N GLY A 85 8.47 5.69 16.90
CA GLY A 85 7.03 5.97 16.86
C GLY A 85 6.52 6.55 15.54
N ASP A 86 7.40 6.84 14.59
CA ASP A 86 7.00 7.15 13.21
C ASP A 86 6.49 5.89 12.50
N ILE A 87 5.66 6.11 11.48
CA ILE A 87 5.05 5.09 10.63
C ILE A 87 5.66 5.22 9.23
N PRO A 88 6.28 4.17 8.65
CA PRO A 88 6.79 4.23 7.28
C PRO A 88 5.62 4.32 6.28
N ILE A 89 5.78 5.16 5.27
CA ILE A 89 4.86 5.24 4.13
C ILE A 89 5.47 4.43 2.99
N ILE A 90 4.69 3.50 2.46
CA ILE A 90 5.20 2.44 1.58
C ILE A 90 4.91 2.80 0.12
N GLY A 91 5.94 2.73 -0.74
CA GLY A 91 5.78 2.77 -2.21
C GLY A 91 5.23 4.09 -2.77
N ALA A 92 5.56 5.23 -2.14
CA ALA A 92 5.09 6.56 -2.52
C ALA A 92 6.17 7.36 -3.28
N ASP A 93 5.77 8.08 -4.33
CA ASP A 93 6.59 9.01 -5.12
C ASP A 93 5.95 10.40 -5.03
N TYR A 94 6.46 11.29 -4.16
CA TYR A 94 5.85 12.59 -3.89
C TYR A 94 6.35 13.70 -4.81
N ASP A 95 7.49 13.53 -5.49
CA ASP A 95 8.02 14.52 -6.42
C ASP A 95 7.80 14.19 -7.90
N GLY A 96 7.37 12.96 -8.20
CA GLY A 96 6.97 12.46 -9.52
C GLY A 96 8.17 12.07 -10.38
N ASP A 97 9.27 11.64 -9.77
CA ASP A 97 10.47 11.23 -10.50
C ASP A 97 10.45 9.77 -10.97
N GLY A 98 9.41 9.02 -10.60
CA GLY A 98 9.22 7.61 -10.90
C GLY A 98 9.91 6.67 -9.92
N ARG A 99 10.41 7.17 -8.79
CA ARG A 99 11.06 6.38 -7.73
C ARG A 99 10.34 6.55 -6.40
N THR A 100 10.45 5.53 -5.57
CA THR A 100 9.91 5.55 -4.22
C THR A 100 10.75 6.46 -3.34
N ASP A 101 10.09 7.44 -2.73
CA ASP A 101 10.65 8.32 -1.71
C ASP A 101 10.67 7.66 -0.34
N LEU A 102 11.62 8.08 0.50
CA LEU A 102 11.63 7.69 1.90
C LEU A 102 10.68 8.62 2.67
N ALA A 103 9.50 8.11 3.00
CA ALA A 103 8.45 8.86 3.66
C ALA A 103 8.06 8.24 5.01
N ILE A 104 7.84 9.10 6.00
CA ILE A 104 7.24 8.72 7.27
C ILE A 104 6.06 9.62 7.62
N TRP A 105 5.15 9.08 8.40
CA TRP A 105 4.10 9.79 9.12
C TRP A 105 4.39 9.77 10.62
N ARG A 106 4.24 10.92 11.28
CA ARG A 106 4.39 11.04 12.72
C ARG A 106 3.01 11.21 13.38
N PRO A 107 2.47 10.15 14.04
CA PRO A 107 1.12 10.21 14.60
C PRO A 107 0.97 11.18 15.77
N SER A 108 2.06 11.50 16.48
CA SER A 108 2.03 12.33 17.69
C SER A 108 1.67 13.80 17.40
N ASP A 109 2.00 14.29 16.21
CA ASP A 109 1.71 15.65 15.78
C ASP A 109 1.00 15.75 14.42
N GLY A 110 0.88 14.66 13.66
CA GLY A 110 0.24 14.64 12.36
C GLY A 110 1.10 15.25 11.24
N THR A 111 2.42 15.07 11.32
CA THR A 111 3.37 15.54 10.30
C THR A 111 3.87 14.43 9.39
N TRP A 112 3.97 14.74 8.10
CA TRP A 112 4.65 13.93 7.09
C TRP A 112 6.08 14.43 6.92
N TRP A 113 7.03 13.51 6.80
CA TRP A 113 8.42 13.81 6.47
C TRP A 113 8.84 12.95 5.29
N VAL A 114 9.14 13.59 4.17
CA VAL A 114 9.49 12.94 2.92
C VAL A 114 10.87 13.37 2.52
N GLN A 115 11.75 12.41 2.26
CA GLN A 115 13.02 12.65 1.59
C GLN A 115 12.89 12.22 0.13
N PHE A 116 12.98 13.18 -0.78
CA PHE A 116 12.91 12.93 -2.21
C PHE A 116 14.10 12.10 -2.67
N SER A 117 13.83 11.01 -3.37
CA SER A 117 14.83 10.09 -3.90
C SER A 117 15.70 10.76 -4.98
N SER A 118 15.12 11.70 -5.74
CA SER A 118 15.74 12.43 -6.84
C SER A 118 16.86 13.38 -6.41
N THR A 119 16.69 14.05 -5.27
CA THR A 119 17.51 15.19 -4.83
C THR A 119 18.06 15.05 -3.41
N GLY A 120 17.47 14.18 -2.60
CA GLY A 120 17.70 14.10 -1.15
C GLY A 120 17.08 15.25 -0.36
N GLU A 121 16.30 16.13 -1.00
CA GLU A 121 15.57 17.21 -0.34
C GLU A 121 14.57 16.64 0.67
N VAL A 122 14.42 17.31 1.80
CA VAL A 122 13.48 16.92 2.85
C VAL A 122 12.32 17.90 2.88
N VAL A 123 11.12 17.39 2.61
CA VAL A 123 9.86 18.13 2.71
C VAL A 123 9.13 17.69 3.97
N VAL A 124 8.70 18.69 4.75
CA VAL A 124 7.91 18.47 5.98
C VAL A 124 6.54 19.10 5.79
N THR A 125 5.50 18.28 5.86
CA THR A 125 4.13 18.70 5.61
C THR A 125 3.26 18.40 6.83
N GLN A 126 2.73 19.45 7.47
CA GLN A 126 1.72 19.29 8.51
C GLN A 126 0.36 19.06 7.85
N TRP A 127 -0.11 17.82 7.82
CA TRP A 127 -1.38 17.46 7.21
C TRP A 127 -2.01 16.28 7.94
N GLY A 128 -2.75 16.59 9.00
CA GLY A 128 -3.02 15.58 10.01
C GLY A 128 -3.43 16.05 11.38
N VAL A 129 -4.07 15.15 12.13
CA VAL A 129 -4.12 15.17 13.59
C VAL A 129 -3.93 13.75 14.15
N PRO A 130 -3.61 13.61 15.46
CA PRO A 130 -3.55 12.30 16.09
C PRO A 130 -4.85 11.49 15.93
N GLY A 131 -4.72 10.23 15.53
CA GLY A 131 -5.84 9.33 15.24
C GLY A 131 -6.21 9.24 13.76
N ASP A 132 -5.63 10.09 12.90
CA ASP A 132 -5.72 9.96 11.46
C ASP A 132 -4.83 8.81 10.95
N VAL A 133 -5.26 8.21 9.84
CA VAL A 133 -4.61 7.10 9.14
C VAL A 133 -3.95 7.64 7.87
N PRO A 134 -2.63 7.55 7.70
CA PRO A 134 -1.98 7.96 6.46
C PRO A 134 -2.29 6.96 5.33
N LEU A 135 -2.48 7.48 4.12
CA LEU A 135 -2.76 6.71 2.91
C LEU A 135 -1.87 7.20 1.75
N VAL A 136 -1.81 6.40 0.68
CA VAL A 136 -1.02 6.64 -0.52
C VAL A 136 -1.95 6.64 -1.73
N GLY A 137 -1.73 7.55 -2.67
CA GLY A 137 -2.44 7.64 -3.94
C GLY A 137 -2.26 9.01 -4.60
N ASP A 138 -2.36 9.04 -5.92
CA ASP A 138 -2.46 10.26 -6.73
C ASP A 138 -3.95 10.58 -6.97
N PHE A 139 -4.48 11.61 -6.32
CA PHE A 139 -5.91 11.97 -6.37
C PHE A 139 -6.19 13.13 -7.33
N ASN A 140 -5.18 13.67 -8.01
CA ASN A 140 -5.34 14.76 -8.97
C ASN A 140 -4.84 14.40 -10.40
N GLY A 141 -4.21 13.24 -10.57
CA GLY A 141 -3.72 12.70 -11.83
C GLY A 141 -2.46 13.39 -12.35
N ASP A 142 -1.66 14.02 -11.49
CA ASP A 142 -0.43 14.72 -11.88
C ASP A 142 0.83 13.83 -11.88
N GLY A 143 0.68 12.55 -11.53
CA GLY A 143 1.74 11.56 -11.47
C GLY A 143 2.48 11.55 -10.13
N LYS A 144 2.02 12.29 -9.12
CA LYS A 144 2.61 12.33 -7.78
C LYS A 144 1.67 11.73 -6.77
N THR A 145 2.25 11.05 -5.79
CA THR A 145 1.55 10.67 -4.57
C THR A 145 1.17 11.92 -3.78
N ASP A 146 -0.06 11.97 -3.31
CA ASP A 146 -0.58 13.03 -2.47
C ASP A 146 -0.49 12.73 -0.97
N TYR A 147 -0.54 13.76 -0.13
CA TYR A 147 -0.61 13.61 1.32
C TYR A 147 -2.06 13.33 1.73
N VAL A 148 -2.38 12.06 1.93
CA VAL A 148 -3.76 11.62 2.17
C VAL A 148 -3.91 11.10 3.59
N ILE A 149 -4.91 11.59 4.30
CA ILE A 149 -5.34 11.00 5.58
C ILE A 149 -6.79 10.50 5.48
N TRP A 150 -7.04 9.36 6.10
CA TRP A 150 -8.38 8.90 6.47
C TRP A 150 -8.62 9.19 7.93
N ARG A 151 -9.79 9.76 8.24
CA ARG A 151 -10.22 10.01 9.62
C ARG A 151 -11.38 9.07 9.99
N PRO A 152 -11.10 7.96 10.69
CA PRO A 152 -12.11 6.94 10.99
C PRO A 152 -13.31 7.47 11.80
N SER A 153 -13.10 8.48 12.64
CA SER A 153 -14.18 9.06 13.46
C SER A 153 -15.24 9.80 12.66
N GLU A 154 -14.93 10.18 11.42
CA GLU A 154 -15.82 10.94 10.54
C GLU A 154 -16.20 10.17 9.27
N GLY A 155 -15.39 9.21 8.84
CA GLY A 155 -15.51 8.60 7.54
C GLY A 155 -15.04 9.53 6.40
N ASN A 156 -14.09 10.42 6.69
CA ASN A 156 -13.61 11.45 5.77
C ASN A 156 -12.19 11.17 5.29
N TRP A 157 -11.97 11.43 4.01
CA TRP A 157 -10.67 11.50 3.36
C TRP A 157 -10.25 12.97 3.27
N TYR A 158 -9.05 13.31 3.71
CA TYR A 158 -8.47 14.63 3.49
C TYR A 158 -7.22 14.48 2.63
N VAL A 159 -7.23 15.10 1.46
CA VAL A 159 -6.15 15.02 0.49
C VAL A 159 -5.52 16.40 0.37
N LYS A 160 -4.19 16.49 0.53
CA LYS A 160 -3.42 17.68 0.13
C LYS A 160 -2.53 17.28 -1.03
N PHE A 161 -2.69 17.96 -2.15
CA PHE A 161 -1.97 17.61 -3.37
C PHE A 161 -0.47 17.91 -3.23
N SER A 162 0.38 16.96 -3.60
CA SER A 162 1.82 17.18 -3.54
C SER A 162 2.24 18.28 -4.50
N GLY A 163 3.25 19.07 -4.10
CA GLY A 163 3.70 20.22 -4.89
C GLY A 163 2.70 21.38 -5.01
N SER A 164 1.58 21.36 -4.28
CA SER A 164 0.61 22.46 -4.28
C SER A 164 -0.02 22.75 -2.89
N ASP A 165 -0.68 23.90 -2.79
CA ASP A 165 -1.47 24.26 -1.61
C ASP A 165 -2.94 23.86 -1.69
N GLN A 166 -3.34 23.17 -2.77
CA GLN A 166 -4.71 22.69 -2.93
C GLN A 166 -4.95 21.48 -2.03
N ALA A 167 -6.16 21.42 -1.48
CA ALA A 167 -6.61 20.31 -0.67
C ALA A 167 -8.11 20.07 -0.84
N THR A 168 -8.52 18.82 -0.70
CA THR A 168 -9.90 18.38 -0.77
C THR A 168 -10.27 17.59 0.47
N VAL A 169 -11.58 17.59 0.77
CA VAL A 169 -12.16 16.73 1.80
C VAL A 169 -13.31 16.00 1.15
N TYR A 170 -13.31 14.68 1.26
CA TYR A 170 -14.33 13.85 0.67
C TYR A 170 -14.89 12.88 1.71
N GLN A 171 -16.20 12.92 1.94
CA GLN A 171 -16.86 12.00 2.85
C GLN A 171 -17.23 10.72 2.10
N TRP A 172 -16.49 9.65 2.36
CA TRP A 172 -16.72 8.36 1.72
C TRP A 172 -16.33 7.20 2.63
N GLY A 173 -17.36 6.61 3.24
CA GLY A 173 -17.24 5.48 4.15
C GLY A 173 -17.84 5.79 5.52
N LEU A 174 -17.68 4.84 6.43
CA LEU A 174 -18.19 4.85 7.78
C LEU A 174 -17.06 4.55 8.77
N PRO A 175 -17.26 4.85 10.07
CA PRO A 175 -16.38 4.30 11.09
C PRO A 175 -16.30 2.78 10.97
N GLN A 176 -15.09 2.22 11.02
CA GLN A 176 -14.73 0.79 10.79
C GLN A 176 -14.56 0.36 9.33
N ASP A 177 -14.88 1.21 8.35
CA ASP A 177 -14.49 0.93 6.97
C ASP A 177 -12.95 0.99 6.86
N ILE A 178 -12.38 0.08 6.07
CA ILE A 178 -10.95 0.01 5.79
C ILE A 178 -10.69 0.73 4.47
N PRO A 179 -9.95 1.86 4.44
CA PRO A 179 -9.62 2.56 3.20
C PRO A 179 -8.65 1.75 2.34
N MET A 180 -8.97 1.61 1.05
CA MET A 180 -8.21 0.86 0.06
C MET A 180 -8.02 1.68 -1.23
N PRO A 181 -7.37 2.87 -1.16
CA PRO A 181 -7.24 3.75 -2.33
C PRO A 181 -6.42 3.08 -3.43
N GLN A 182 -6.96 3.04 -4.65
CA GLN A 182 -6.26 2.67 -5.86
C GLN A 182 -7.08 3.03 -7.10
N ASP A 183 -6.49 3.00 -8.30
CA ASP A 183 -7.18 3.19 -9.58
C ASP A 183 -7.83 1.87 -10.05
N PHE A 184 -9.16 1.72 -9.88
CA PHE A 184 -9.91 0.52 -10.26
C PHE A 184 -10.54 0.60 -11.65
N ASP A 185 -10.53 1.77 -12.31
CA ASP A 185 -11.08 1.94 -13.66
C ASP A 185 -10.05 2.24 -14.75
N GLY A 186 -8.80 2.46 -14.37
CA GLY A 186 -7.64 2.65 -15.23
C GLY A 186 -7.53 4.06 -15.81
N ASP A 187 -8.09 5.08 -15.15
CA ASP A 187 -8.04 6.46 -15.61
C ASP A 187 -6.76 7.21 -15.18
N GLY A 188 -5.93 6.59 -14.34
CA GLY A 188 -4.70 7.15 -13.79
C GLY A 188 -4.92 8.03 -12.56
N ILE A 189 -6.14 8.11 -12.03
CA ILE A 189 -6.50 8.84 -10.81
C ILE A 189 -7.00 7.85 -9.77
N THR A 190 -6.49 7.98 -8.55
CA THR A 190 -6.87 7.12 -7.43
C THR A 190 -8.36 7.25 -7.09
N ASP A 191 -9.05 6.12 -6.99
CA ASP A 191 -10.43 6.05 -6.56
C ASP A 191 -10.57 6.08 -5.04
N TYR A 192 -11.71 6.59 -4.56
CA TYR A 192 -12.07 6.46 -3.14
C TYR A 192 -12.71 5.09 -2.92
N ALA A 193 -11.90 4.13 -2.50
CA ALA A 193 -12.34 2.78 -2.22
C ALA A 193 -12.25 2.44 -0.73
N ILE A 194 -13.26 1.73 -0.24
CA ILE A 194 -13.26 1.13 1.09
C ILE A 194 -13.65 -0.35 1.01
N TRP A 195 -13.17 -1.14 1.96
CA TRP A 195 -13.74 -2.44 2.29
C TRP A 195 -14.49 -2.34 3.62
N ARG A 196 -15.70 -2.88 3.67
CA ARG A 196 -16.56 -2.83 4.87
C ARG A 196 -16.63 -4.19 5.54
N PRO A 197 -15.98 -4.38 6.71
CA PRO A 197 -15.99 -5.66 7.40
C PRO A 197 -17.39 -6.15 7.81
N SER A 198 -18.32 -5.23 8.07
CA SER A 198 -19.67 -5.57 8.55
C SER A 198 -20.55 -6.25 7.51
N ASP A 199 -20.26 -6.06 6.22
CA ASP A 199 -21.02 -6.66 5.11
C ASP A 199 -20.15 -7.44 4.12
N GLY A 200 -18.82 -7.38 4.24
CA GLY A 200 -17.87 -8.09 3.38
C GLY A 200 -17.77 -7.49 1.96
N ASN A 201 -18.24 -6.25 1.77
CA ASN A 201 -18.29 -5.62 0.45
C ASN A 201 -17.16 -4.60 0.27
N TRP A 202 -16.65 -4.54 -0.96
CA TRP A 202 -15.92 -3.41 -1.50
C TRP A 202 -16.90 -2.34 -1.97
N TRP A 203 -16.60 -1.08 -1.66
CA TRP A 203 -17.35 0.09 -2.12
C TRP A 203 -16.37 1.09 -2.75
N VAL A 204 -16.45 1.25 -4.06
CA VAL A 204 -15.54 2.11 -4.83
C VAL A 204 -16.31 3.24 -5.47
N LYS A 205 -15.85 4.47 -5.23
CA LYS A 205 -16.32 5.66 -5.92
C LYS A 205 -15.29 6.04 -6.97
N LEU A 206 -15.66 5.87 -8.23
CA LEU A 206 -14.77 6.15 -9.36
C LEU A 206 -14.44 7.64 -9.44
N SER A 207 -13.15 7.96 -9.58
CA SER A 207 -12.61 9.29 -9.80
C SER A 207 -13.13 9.89 -11.11
N SER A 208 -13.21 9.07 -12.16
CA SER A 208 -13.53 9.45 -13.54
C SER A 208 -14.98 9.89 -13.74
N THR A 209 -15.93 9.13 -13.19
CA THR A 209 -17.39 9.33 -13.41
C THR A 209 -18.13 9.74 -12.15
N GLY A 210 -17.58 9.44 -10.97
CA GLY A 210 -18.32 9.48 -9.72
C GLY A 210 -19.35 8.35 -9.59
N ASP A 211 -19.30 7.29 -10.39
CA ASP A 211 -20.16 6.14 -10.17
C ASP A 211 -19.72 5.35 -8.93
N VAL A 212 -20.65 4.60 -8.34
CA VAL A 212 -20.38 3.74 -7.18
C VAL A 212 -20.46 2.28 -7.60
N ILE A 213 -19.36 1.57 -7.43
CA ILE A 213 -19.28 0.12 -7.60
C ILE A 213 -19.37 -0.54 -6.23
N VAL A 214 -20.19 -1.59 -6.13
CA VAL A 214 -20.28 -2.44 -4.95
C VAL A 214 -19.96 -3.87 -5.36
N ALA A 215 -18.88 -4.42 -4.83
CA ALA A 215 -18.45 -5.79 -5.13
C ALA A 215 -18.50 -6.65 -3.84
N PRO A 216 -19.37 -7.69 -3.78
CA PRO A 216 -19.49 -8.56 -2.62
C PRO A 216 -18.34 -9.57 -2.60
N TRP A 217 -17.20 -9.15 -2.09
CA TRP A 217 -15.95 -9.87 -2.19
C TRP A 217 -15.20 -9.86 -0.85
N GLY A 218 -15.61 -10.76 0.06
CA GLY A 218 -15.00 -10.95 1.37
C GLY A 218 -15.92 -11.60 2.38
N LEU A 219 -15.34 -12.12 3.46
CA LEU A 219 -16.00 -12.60 4.67
C LEU A 219 -15.41 -11.93 5.90
N PRO A 220 -16.11 -11.93 7.05
CA PRO A 220 -15.52 -11.47 8.31
C PRO A 220 -14.22 -12.22 8.63
N GLY A 221 -13.15 -11.48 8.91
CA GLY A 221 -11.81 -12.02 9.20
C GLY A 221 -10.91 -12.16 7.97
N ASP A 222 -11.42 -11.87 6.77
CA ASP A 222 -10.56 -11.71 5.60
C ASP A 222 -9.82 -10.35 5.66
N ILE A 223 -8.60 -10.31 5.12
CA ILE A 223 -7.79 -9.09 4.99
C ILE A 223 -8.00 -8.54 3.57
N PRO A 224 -8.50 -7.30 3.40
CA PRO A 224 -8.65 -6.70 2.08
C PRO A 224 -7.28 -6.38 1.48
N VAL A 225 -7.13 -6.70 0.21
CA VAL A 225 -5.93 -6.40 -0.58
C VAL A 225 -6.36 -5.85 -1.94
N SER A 226 -5.57 -4.97 -2.53
CA SER A 226 -5.80 -4.48 -3.89
C SER A 226 -4.52 -4.41 -4.69
N GLY A 227 -4.64 -4.57 -6.00
CA GLY A 227 -3.54 -4.51 -6.96
C GLY A 227 -4.00 -5.02 -8.31
N ASP A 228 -3.25 -4.72 -9.36
CA ASP A 228 -3.52 -5.22 -10.72
C ASP A 228 -2.99 -6.65 -10.85
N PHE A 229 -3.82 -7.68 -10.63
CA PHE A 229 -3.40 -9.08 -10.65
C PHE A 229 -3.49 -9.69 -12.05
N ASP A 230 -4.26 -9.11 -12.96
CA ASP A 230 -4.43 -9.60 -14.33
C ASP A 230 -3.68 -8.78 -15.42
N GLY A 231 -3.03 -7.69 -15.03
CA GLY A 231 -2.16 -6.84 -15.84
C GLY A 231 -2.89 -5.97 -16.85
N ASP A 232 -4.14 -5.62 -16.58
CA ASP A 232 -4.93 -4.76 -17.45
C ASP A 232 -4.72 -3.25 -17.17
N GLY A 233 -3.90 -2.92 -16.17
CA GLY A 233 -3.61 -1.55 -15.73
C GLY A 233 -4.58 -1.03 -14.68
N LYS A 234 -5.51 -1.86 -14.18
CA LYS A 234 -6.48 -1.50 -13.16
C LYS A 234 -6.23 -2.31 -11.90
N ALA A 235 -6.51 -1.74 -10.74
CA ALA A 235 -6.57 -2.52 -9.53
C ALA A 235 -7.78 -3.45 -9.52
N ASP A 236 -7.57 -4.62 -8.94
CA ASP A 236 -8.59 -5.62 -8.71
C ASP A 236 -8.97 -5.69 -7.24
N TYR A 237 -10.18 -6.20 -7.00
CA TYR A 237 -10.66 -6.46 -5.64
C TYR A 237 -10.12 -7.80 -5.17
N ALA A 238 -9.35 -7.81 -4.08
CA ALA A 238 -8.83 -9.05 -3.52
C ALA A 238 -9.09 -9.15 -2.02
N ILE A 239 -9.20 -10.37 -1.54
CA ILE A 239 -9.08 -10.66 -0.12
C ILE A 239 -8.03 -11.74 0.08
N TRP A 240 -7.33 -11.68 1.20
CA TRP A 240 -6.49 -12.76 1.70
C TRP A 240 -7.15 -13.37 2.92
N ARG A 241 -7.28 -14.70 2.94
CA ARG A 241 -7.88 -15.44 4.04
C ARG A 241 -6.79 -16.18 4.82
N PRO A 242 -6.39 -15.69 6.01
CA PRO A 242 -5.29 -16.27 6.78
C PRO A 242 -5.52 -17.75 7.13
N THR A 243 -6.76 -18.11 7.45
CA THR A 243 -7.14 -19.47 7.89
C THR A 243 -6.97 -20.54 6.81
N GLU A 244 -6.86 -20.14 5.54
CA GLU A 244 -6.68 -21.04 4.40
C GLU A 244 -5.37 -20.80 3.64
N GLY A 245 -4.73 -19.64 3.85
CA GLY A 245 -3.63 -19.16 3.00
C GLY A 245 -4.07 -18.88 1.57
N ASN A 246 -5.33 -18.48 1.37
CA ASN A 246 -5.92 -18.29 0.05
C ASN A 246 -6.12 -16.80 -0.27
N TRP A 247 -5.69 -16.42 -1.46
CA TRP A 247 -6.03 -15.16 -2.12
C TRP A 247 -7.24 -15.38 -3.00
N TYR A 248 -8.26 -14.54 -2.85
CA TYR A 248 -9.43 -14.54 -3.71
C TYR A 248 -9.50 -13.20 -4.42
N VAL A 249 -9.36 -13.20 -5.73
CA VAL A 249 -9.29 -11.98 -6.54
C VAL A 249 -10.45 -11.99 -7.54
N THR A 250 -11.12 -10.84 -7.70
CA THR A 250 -12.05 -10.61 -8.81
C THR A 250 -11.61 -9.38 -9.59
N PHE A 251 -11.42 -9.57 -10.90
CA PHE A 251 -10.83 -8.56 -11.76
C PHE A 251 -11.81 -7.42 -12.01
N SER A 252 -11.41 -6.18 -11.77
CA SER A 252 -12.30 -5.02 -11.85
C SER A 252 -12.77 -4.77 -13.28
N GLY A 253 -11.92 -5.03 -14.28
CA GLY A 253 -12.22 -4.78 -15.69
C GLY A 253 -13.23 -5.76 -16.32
N ASN A 254 -13.33 -6.99 -15.82
CA ASN A 254 -14.13 -8.05 -16.46
C ASN A 254 -14.95 -8.94 -15.51
N GLY A 255 -14.76 -8.84 -14.19
CA GLY A 255 -15.46 -9.60 -13.16
C GLY A 255 -15.07 -11.09 -13.05
N THR A 256 -14.10 -11.56 -13.83
CA THR A 256 -13.57 -12.92 -13.69
C THR A 256 -12.88 -13.05 -12.35
N SER A 257 -13.00 -14.22 -11.72
CA SER A 257 -12.45 -14.45 -10.39
C SER A 257 -11.44 -15.60 -10.39
N THR A 258 -10.42 -15.47 -9.56
CA THR A 258 -9.40 -16.50 -9.33
C THR A 258 -9.20 -16.75 -7.85
N VAL A 259 -8.75 -17.96 -7.52
CA VAL A 259 -8.31 -18.33 -6.18
C VAL A 259 -6.89 -18.84 -6.29
N HIS A 260 -6.01 -18.29 -5.47
CA HIS A 260 -4.59 -18.64 -5.48
C HIS A 260 -4.14 -18.95 -4.05
N GLN A 261 -3.65 -20.17 -3.83
CA GLN A 261 -3.20 -20.58 -2.50
C GLN A 261 -1.73 -20.19 -2.30
N TRP A 262 -1.48 -19.16 -1.48
CA TRP A 262 -0.15 -18.68 -1.16
C TRP A 262 -0.07 -18.00 0.21
N GLY A 263 0.92 -18.40 1.01
CA GLY A 263 1.10 -17.96 2.39
C GLY A 263 0.42 -18.86 3.42
N MET A 264 0.46 -18.45 4.69
CA MET A 264 -0.16 -19.15 5.82
C MET A 264 -0.63 -18.17 6.90
N ASP A 265 -1.38 -18.67 7.87
CA ASP A 265 -1.83 -17.88 9.02
C ASP A 265 -0.66 -17.17 9.73
N GLY A 266 -0.84 -15.88 10.02
CA GLY A 266 0.18 -15.00 10.59
C GLY A 266 1.11 -14.32 9.57
N ASP A 267 1.01 -14.65 8.28
CA ASP A 267 1.64 -13.88 7.22
C ASP A 267 0.89 -12.56 6.95
N ILE A 268 1.59 -11.58 6.37
CA ILE A 268 1.12 -10.25 5.99
C ILE A 268 1.12 -10.18 4.46
N PRO A 269 -0.04 -10.18 3.77
CA PRO A 269 -0.12 -10.04 2.32
C PRO A 269 0.35 -8.67 1.83
N ASN A 270 1.10 -8.64 0.73
CA ASN A 270 1.42 -7.40 0.04
C ASN A 270 0.19 -6.73 -0.56
N GLY A 271 0.11 -5.41 -0.44
CA GLY A 271 -1.03 -4.61 -0.90
C GLY A 271 -2.13 -4.45 0.14
N GLU A 272 -1.91 -4.94 1.36
CA GLU A 272 -2.72 -4.51 2.50
C GLU A 272 -2.39 -3.07 2.93
N PRO A 273 -3.32 -2.33 3.55
CA PRO A 273 -3.06 -0.99 4.06
C PRO A 273 -1.97 -0.99 5.14
N VAL A 274 -1.09 0.02 5.12
CA VAL A 274 -0.01 0.20 6.11
C VAL A 274 -0.48 0.06 7.57
N MET A 275 -1.73 0.41 7.87
CA MET A 275 -2.29 0.32 9.23
C MET A 275 -2.59 -1.10 9.72
N SER A 276 -2.91 -2.07 8.85
CA SER A 276 -3.11 -3.46 9.29
C SER A 276 -1.80 -4.08 9.79
N ILE A 277 -0.68 -3.66 9.19
CA ILE A 277 0.68 -4.07 9.56
C ILE A 277 1.05 -3.59 10.96
N LEU A 278 0.60 -2.38 11.35
CA LEU A 278 0.98 -1.74 12.61
C LEU A 278 -0.01 -2.00 13.76
N ASN A 279 -1.22 -2.47 13.47
CA ASN A 279 -2.21 -2.77 14.50
C ASN A 279 -3.07 -3.99 14.12
N PRO A 280 -2.52 -5.22 14.20
CA PRO A 280 -3.16 -6.46 13.72
C PRO A 280 -4.38 -6.93 14.55
N GLN A 281 -4.99 -6.06 15.36
CA GLN A 281 -6.16 -6.38 16.21
C GLN A 281 -7.44 -5.62 15.82
N GLN A 282 -7.49 -4.98 14.65
CA GLN A 282 -8.73 -4.38 14.12
C GLN A 282 -9.44 -5.31 13.15
#